data_AF-A0A4P9X5K6-F1
#
_entry.id   AF-A0A4P9X5K6-F1
#
_cell.length_a   1.000
_cell.length_b   1.000
_cell.length_c   1.000
_cell.angle_alpha   90.00
_cell.angle_beta   90.00
_cell.angle_gamma   90.00
#
_symmetry.space_group_name_H-M   'P 1'
#
loop_
_entity.id
_entity.type
_entity.pdbx_description
1 polymer ?
#
loop_
_entity_poly.entity_id
_entity_poly.type
_entity_poly.pdbx_seq_one_letter_code
_entity_poly.pdbx_strand_id
1 'polypeptide(L)'
;MLLVGIALTAYFLFPHVPTFEVQNVVPSTNPKAAASMKSSDPSGANAFSVTNTGSGVQVALALSMVLEVDNPNPYAITIDSMVMQAAIQPNATYLKHNALFTAAAATRLTQKPSIPIGTGKTGEQRFAGKTKTSFAVGFRIVYAVATDGSAADDPVLLEIVDACGLSSGSSPRMMRIAYTADVRIGVLKAFGVGAVTLQDSFRVSCPFTTAQISQILTQGGTLSSLLNSLHLDM
;
A
#
# COMPACT_ATOMS: atom_id res chain seq x y z
N MET A 1 -28.68 -29.38 -31.60
CA MET A 1 -27.26 -29.81 -31.52
C MET A 1 -26.29 -28.68 -31.86
N LEU A 2 -26.37 -28.03 -33.04
CA LEU A 2 -25.45 -26.93 -33.41
C LEU A 2 -25.38 -25.79 -32.37
N LEU A 3 -26.53 -25.27 -31.93
CA LEU A 3 -26.58 -24.18 -30.95
C LEU A 3 -25.98 -24.57 -29.60
N VAL A 4 -26.14 -25.83 -29.18
CA VAL A 4 -25.55 -26.36 -27.95
C VAL A 4 -24.02 -26.43 -28.10
N GLY A 5 -23.53 -26.89 -29.25
CA GLY A 5 -22.10 -26.92 -29.55
C GLY A 5 -21.47 -25.51 -29.53
N ILE A 6 -22.14 -24.52 -30.13
CA ILE A 6 -21.69 -23.13 -30.12
C ILE A 6 -21.68 -22.56 -28.70
N ALA A 7 -22.76 -22.78 -27.93
CA ALA A 7 -22.85 -22.29 -26.55
C ALA A 7 -21.77 -22.88 -25.65
N LEU A 8 -21.50 -24.19 -25.75
CA LEU A 8 -20.43 -24.85 -25.01
C LEU A 8 -19.06 -24.31 -25.40
N THR A 9 -18.81 -24.16 -26.71
CA THR A 9 -17.54 -23.61 -27.21
C THR A 9 -17.33 -22.17 -26.73
N ALA A 10 -18.37 -21.34 -26.79
CA ALA A 10 -18.33 -19.97 -26.29
C ALA A 10 -18.07 -19.93 -24.78
N TYR A 11 -18.70 -20.82 -24.00
CA TYR A 11 -18.49 -20.92 -22.56
C TYR A 11 -17.04 -21.26 -22.20
N PHE A 12 -16.42 -22.22 -22.89
CA PHE A 12 -15.02 -22.59 -22.64
C PHE A 12 -13.99 -21.57 -23.15
N LEU A 13 -14.33 -20.81 -24.19
CA LEU A 13 -13.46 -19.77 -24.74
C LEU A 13 -13.65 -18.40 -24.08
N PHE A 14 -14.70 -18.22 -23.30
CA PHE A 14 -14.96 -16.95 -22.62
C PHE A 14 -13.80 -16.63 -21.65
N PRO A 15 -13.21 -15.42 -21.75
CA PRO A 15 -12.09 -15.03 -20.92
C PRO A 15 -12.48 -14.98 -19.45
N HIS A 16 -11.76 -15.74 -18.63
CA HIS A 16 -11.83 -15.68 -17.18
C HIS A 16 -10.84 -14.62 -16.67
N VAL A 17 -11.21 -13.90 -15.61
CA VAL A 17 -10.31 -12.94 -14.97
C VAL A 17 -9.18 -13.73 -14.27
N PRO A 18 -7.90 -13.41 -14.52
CA PRO A 18 -6.79 -13.99 -13.76
C PRO A 18 -6.92 -13.71 -12.26
N THR A 19 -6.44 -14.62 -11.42
CA THR A 19 -6.38 -14.37 -9.98
C THR A 19 -5.04 -13.73 -9.62
N PHE A 20 -5.06 -12.77 -8.70
CA PHE A 20 -3.88 -12.02 -8.28
C PHE A 20 -3.65 -12.27 -6.79
N GLU A 21 -2.43 -12.63 -6.43
CA GLU A 21 -2.04 -12.88 -5.04
C GLU A 21 -0.77 -12.10 -4.70
N VAL A 22 -0.77 -11.43 -3.56
CA VAL A 22 0.41 -10.70 -3.06
C VAL A 22 1.34 -11.69 -2.37
N GLN A 23 2.50 -11.95 -2.97
CA GLN A 23 3.49 -12.87 -2.42
C GLN A 23 4.36 -12.21 -1.34
N ASN A 24 4.89 -11.03 -1.65
CA ASN A 24 5.74 -10.29 -0.73
C ASN A 24 5.74 -8.79 -1.06
N VAL A 25 6.03 -7.97 -0.06
CA VAL A 25 6.24 -6.53 -0.20
C VAL A 25 7.58 -6.19 0.44
N VAL A 26 8.51 -5.68 -0.38
CA VAL A 26 9.85 -5.31 0.06
C VAL A 26 10.10 -3.83 -0.23
N PRO A 27 10.91 -3.13 0.57
CA PRO A 27 11.43 -1.81 0.18
C PRO A 27 12.06 -1.88 -1.21
N SER A 28 11.72 -0.93 -2.08
CA SER A 28 12.26 -0.93 -3.44
C SER A 28 13.74 -0.57 -3.39
N THR A 29 14.61 -1.55 -3.62
CA THR A 29 16.06 -1.32 -3.83
C THR A 29 16.38 -0.86 -5.25
N ASN A 30 15.39 -0.88 -6.15
CA ASN A 30 15.59 -0.54 -7.56
C ASN A 30 15.21 0.93 -7.84
N PRO A 31 16.19 1.81 -8.12
CA PRO A 31 15.92 3.23 -8.41
C PRO A 31 15.13 3.42 -9.71
N LYS A 32 15.15 2.47 -10.66
CA LYS A 32 14.35 2.56 -11.90
C LYS A 32 12.86 2.31 -11.66
N ALA A 33 12.51 1.46 -10.69
CA ALA A 33 11.12 1.28 -10.26
C ALA A 33 10.60 2.53 -9.52
N ALA A 34 11.50 3.27 -8.85
CA ALA A 34 11.20 4.58 -8.26
C ALA A 34 11.11 5.71 -9.33
N ALA A 35 11.89 5.62 -10.42
CA ALA A 35 11.95 6.65 -11.47
C ALA A 35 10.81 6.58 -12.51
N SER A 36 10.17 5.42 -12.71
CA SER A 36 8.98 5.30 -13.58
C SER A 36 7.72 5.92 -12.94
N MET A 37 7.80 6.32 -11.68
CA MET A 37 6.79 7.07 -10.96
C MET A 37 7.09 8.55 -11.13
N LYS A 38 6.36 9.22 -12.03
CA LYS A 38 6.46 10.68 -12.23
C LYS A 38 6.15 11.43 -10.93
N SER A 39 7.17 11.67 -10.14
CA SER A 39 7.18 12.65 -9.06
C SER A 39 8.23 13.67 -9.44
N SER A 40 7.84 14.95 -9.42
CA SER A 40 8.68 16.13 -9.64
C SER A 40 9.72 16.36 -8.53
N ASP A 41 10.18 15.29 -7.88
CA ASP A 41 11.08 15.34 -6.74
C ASP A 41 12.48 14.89 -7.19
N PRO A 42 13.50 15.76 -7.15
CA PRO A 42 14.84 15.50 -7.69
C PRO A 42 15.68 14.49 -6.88
N SER A 43 15.12 13.88 -5.83
CA SER A 43 15.82 12.93 -4.93
C SER A 43 15.70 11.46 -5.36
N GLY A 44 15.91 11.19 -6.66
CA GLY A 44 15.67 9.90 -7.35
C GLY A 44 16.52 8.67 -6.96
N ALA A 45 16.97 8.54 -5.70
CA ALA A 45 17.77 7.40 -5.24
C ALA A 45 17.34 6.80 -3.89
N ASN A 46 16.49 7.48 -3.10
CA ASN A 46 16.21 7.03 -1.74
C ASN A 46 14.85 6.33 -1.67
N ALA A 47 14.84 5.08 -1.21
CA ALA A 47 13.62 4.32 -0.93
C ALA A 47 12.73 5.00 0.12
N PHE A 48 13.27 5.95 0.89
CA PHE A 48 12.59 6.69 1.94
C PHE A 48 12.99 8.17 1.91
N SER A 49 12.02 9.08 2.05
CA SER A 49 12.28 10.50 2.27
C SER A 49 11.29 11.10 3.27
N VAL A 50 11.78 12.04 4.08
CA VAL A 50 10.97 12.89 4.94
C VAL A 50 11.18 14.32 4.46
N THR A 51 10.09 15.02 4.16
CA THR A 51 10.14 16.39 3.66
C THR A 51 9.19 17.25 4.50
N ASN A 52 9.72 18.31 5.08
CA ASN A 52 8.90 19.34 5.70
C ASN A 52 8.37 20.26 4.60
N THR A 53 7.09 20.08 4.27
CA THR A 53 6.34 21.06 3.48
C THR A 53 5.83 22.10 4.47
N GLY A 54 5.80 23.39 4.16
CA GLY A 54 5.28 24.40 5.12
C GLY A 54 3.86 24.11 5.66
N SER A 55 3.15 23.15 5.05
CA SER A 55 1.86 22.57 5.43
C SER A 55 1.93 21.26 6.23
N GLY A 56 3.11 20.77 6.65
CA GLY A 56 3.30 19.53 7.41
C GLY A 56 4.49 18.66 6.98
N VAL A 57 4.73 17.58 7.74
CA VAL A 57 5.72 16.57 7.38
C VAL A 57 5.11 15.56 6.41
N GLN A 58 5.77 15.40 5.27
CA GLN A 58 5.46 14.36 4.30
C GLN A 58 6.50 13.24 4.41
N VAL A 59 6.02 12.02 4.55
CA VAL A 59 6.81 10.79 4.54
C VAL A 59 6.53 10.07 3.23
N ALA A 60 7.57 9.81 2.45
CA ALA A 60 7.48 9.02 1.24
C ALA A 60 8.33 7.75 1.36
N LEU A 61 7.77 6.65 0.86
CA LEU A 61 8.41 5.33 0.86
C LEU A 61 8.11 4.62 -0.47
N ALA A 62 9.15 4.19 -1.17
CA ALA A 62 9.04 3.39 -2.37
C ALA A 62 9.05 1.90 -2.01
N LEU A 63 7.99 1.19 -2.38
CA LEU A 63 7.84 -0.24 -2.14
C LEU A 63 7.74 -0.99 -3.46
N SER A 64 8.23 -2.23 -3.45
CA SER A 64 8.10 -3.19 -4.54
C SER A 64 7.25 -4.36 -4.04
N MET A 65 6.07 -4.54 -4.62
CA MET A 65 5.20 -5.66 -4.34
C MET A 65 5.34 -6.72 -5.42
N VAL A 66 5.60 -7.96 -5.02
CA VAL A 66 5.62 -9.10 -5.92
C VAL A 66 4.22 -9.68 -5.97
N LEU A 67 3.58 -9.58 -7.15
CA LEU A 67 2.29 -10.18 -7.43
C LEU A 67 2.50 -11.49 -8.18
N GLU A 68 1.85 -12.55 -7.72
CA GLU A 68 1.63 -13.77 -8.50
C GLU A 68 0.29 -13.65 -9.24
N VAL A 69 0.31 -13.95 -10.53
CA VAL A 69 -0.88 -14.00 -11.37
C VAL A 69 -1.05 -15.41 -11.89
N ASP A 70 -2.18 -16.02 -11.58
CA ASP A 70 -2.60 -17.29 -12.19
C ASP A 70 -3.56 -16.99 -13.33
N ASN A 71 -3.16 -17.32 -14.55
CA ASN A 71 -4.00 -17.21 -15.73
C ASN A 71 -4.67 -18.56 -16.02
N PRO A 72 -5.95 -18.76 -15.65
CA PRO A 72 -6.65 -20.02 -15.88
C PRO A 72 -7.05 -20.21 -17.35
N ASN A 73 -6.84 -19.23 -18.23
CA ASN A 73 -7.25 -19.32 -19.62
C ASN A 73 -6.26 -20.15 -20.45
N PRO A 74 -6.72 -20.87 -21.48
CA PRO A 74 -5.84 -21.63 -22.37
C PRO A 74 -4.97 -20.77 -23.30
N TYR A 75 -5.21 -19.45 -23.32
CA TYR A 75 -4.49 -18.48 -24.15
C TYR A 75 -3.85 -17.39 -23.29
N ALA A 76 -2.89 -16.68 -23.90
CA ALA A 76 -2.24 -15.57 -23.24
C ALA A 76 -3.20 -14.39 -23.05
N ILE A 77 -3.11 -13.74 -21.91
CA ILE A 77 -3.87 -12.52 -21.60
C ILE A 77 -2.89 -11.36 -21.42
N THR A 78 -3.24 -10.23 -22.01
CA THR A 78 -2.53 -8.97 -21.80
C THR A 78 -3.35 -8.07 -20.88
N ILE A 79 -2.74 -7.64 -19.79
CA ILE A 79 -3.23 -6.53 -18.97
C ILE A 79 -2.65 -5.26 -19.58
N ASP A 80 -3.49 -4.32 -19.99
CA ASP A 80 -3.07 -3.05 -20.60
C ASP A 80 -2.52 -2.10 -19.52
N SER A 81 -3.16 -2.10 -18.36
CA SER A 81 -2.77 -1.30 -17.21
C SER A 81 -3.38 -1.84 -15.93
N MET A 82 -2.64 -1.71 -14.84
CA MET A 82 -3.17 -1.90 -13.49
C MET A 82 -2.84 -0.65 -12.67
N VAL A 83 -3.87 -0.08 -12.05
CA VAL A 83 -3.76 1.08 -11.16
C VAL A 83 -4.16 0.62 -9.76
N MET A 84 -3.24 0.74 -8.82
CA MET A 84 -3.42 0.30 -7.46
C MET A 84 -3.46 1.50 -6.52
N GLN A 85 -4.35 1.46 -5.54
CA GLN A 85 -4.44 2.39 -4.45
C GLN A 85 -4.25 1.62 -3.15
N ALA A 86 -3.38 2.11 -2.28
CA ALA A 86 -3.10 1.51 -0.99
C ALA A 86 -3.63 2.41 0.13
N ALA A 87 -4.14 1.79 1.19
CA ALA A 87 -4.63 2.47 2.37
C ALA A 87 -4.21 1.72 3.63
N ILE A 88 -3.74 2.45 4.64
CA ILE A 88 -3.48 1.89 5.98
C ILE A 88 -4.83 1.74 6.69
N GLN A 89 -4.98 0.63 7.40
CA GLN A 89 -6.11 0.38 8.30
C GLN A 89 -5.58 0.31 9.74
N PRO A 90 -5.53 1.43 10.47
CA PRO A 90 -5.04 1.45 11.84
C PRO A 90 -5.87 0.51 12.72
N ASN A 91 -5.21 -0.27 13.56
CA ASN A 91 -5.90 -1.21 14.42
C ASN A 91 -6.28 -0.56 15.75
N ALA A 92 -7.55 -0.16 15.87
CA ALA A 92 -8.08 0.51 17.05
C ALA A 92 -7.82 -0.27 18.36
N THR A 93 -7.80 -1.61 18.31
CA THR A 93 -7.55 -2.43 19.51
C THR A 93 -6.13 -2.27 20.01
N TYR A 94 -5.13 -2.31 19.12
CA TYR A 94 -3.74 -2.08 19.52
C TYR A 94 -3.50 -0.64 19.93
N LEU A 95 -4.06 0.32 19.17
CA LEU A 95 -3.88 1.73 19.45
C LEU A 95 -4.45 2.15 20.81
N LYS A 96 -5.55 1.56 21.29
CA LYS A 96 -6.10 1.84 22.63
C LYS A 96 -5.14 1.55 23.79
N HIS A 97 -4.15 0.67 23.59
CA HIS A 97 -3.14 0.36 24.60
C HIS A 97 -1.89 1.24 24.48
N ASN A 98 -1.80 2.05 23.42
CA ASN A 98 -0.69 2.96 23.23
C ASN A 98 -0.89 4.21 24.10
N ALA A 99 0.12 4.55 24.91
CA ALA A 99 0.10 5.74 25.78
C ALA A 99 -0.11 7.05 25.01
N LEU A 100 0.19 7.06 23.71
CA LEU A 100 0.05 8.20 22.82
C LEU A 100 -1.37 8.34 22.22
N PHE A 101 -2.24 7.36 22.43
CA PHE A 101 -3.57 7.35 21.81
C PHE A 101 -4.53 8.28 22.53
N THR A 102 -4.89 9.37 21.86
CA THR A 102 -5.80 10.40 22.39
C THR A 102 -7.26 10.13 22.02
N ALA A 103 -8.20 10.80 22.70
CA ALA A 103 -9.62 10.77 22.32
C ALA A 103 -9.86 11.36 20.91
N ALA A 104 -9.01 12.30 20.48
CA ALA A 104 -9.06 12.87 19.13
C ALA A 104 -8.64 11.83 18.08
N ALA A 105 -7.57 11.07 18.32
CA ALA A 105 -7.15 9.96 17.47
C ALA A 105 -8.25 8.88 17.35
N ALA A 106 -8.92 8.56 18.45
CA ALA A 106 -10.05 7.61 18.46
C ALA A 106 -11.23 8.10 17.60
N THR A 107 -11.56 9.38 17.70
CA THR A 107 -12.62 10.00 16.90
C THR A 107 -12.28 9.98 15.41
N ARG A 108 -11.04 10.36 15.06
CA ARG A 108 -10.53 10.33 13.68
C ARG A 108 -10.54 8.93 13.09
N LEU A 109 -10.14 7.92 13.87
CA LEU A 109 -10.15 6.54 13.43
C LEU A 109 -11.57 6.01 13.19
N THR A 110 -12.54 6.44 14.00
CA THR A 110 -13.96 6.09 13.81
C THR A 110 -14.53 6.73 12.55
N GLN A 111 -14.14 7.97 12.25
CA GLN A 111 -14.58 8.68 11.03
C GLN A 111 -13.89 8.15 9.77
N LYS A 112 -12.62 7.76 9.86
CA LYS A 112 -11.79 7.36 8.73
C LYS A 112 -10.98 6.09 9.07
N PRO A 113 -11.61 4.91 9.03
CA PRO A 113 -10.96 3.64 9.38
C PRO A 113 -9.93 3.19 8.36
N SER A 114 -9.93 3.78 7.16
CA SER A 114 -8.96 3.48 6.11
C SER A 114 -8.45 4.79 5.50
N ILE A 115 -7.13 4.96 5.52
CA ILE A 115 -6.48 6.22 5.14
C ILE A 115 -5.62 5.93 3.91
N PRO A 116 -5.90 6.56 2.75
CA PRO A 116 -5.13 6.32 1.54
C PRO A 116 -3.70 6.82 1.75
N ILE A 117 -2.74 5.97 1.43
CA ILE A 117 -1.31 6.23 1.66
C ILE A 117 -0.48 6.21 0.38
N GLY A 118 -1.05 5.84 -0.76
CA GLY A 118 -0.29 5.85 -2.01
C GLY A 118 -0.99 5.21 -3.18
N THR A 119 -0.35 5.36 -4.34
CA THR A 119 -0.82 4.76 -5.59
C THR A 119 0.34 4.11 -6.34
N GLY A 120 0.08 2.97 -6.98
CA GLY A 120 1.00 2.30 -7.90
C GLY A 120 0.37 2.19 -9.28
N LYS A 121 1.19 2.16 -10.32
CA LYS A 121 0.72 1.90 -11.68
C LYS A 121 1.72 1.03 -12.41
N THR A 122 1.22 0.02 -13.11
CA THR A 122 1.99 -0.74 -14.10
C THR A 122 1.35 -0.60 -15.48
N GLY A 123 2.19 -0.73 -16.50
CA GLY A 123 1.81 -0.70 -17.91
C GLY A 123 1.41 -2.09 -18.41
N GLU A 124 1.64 -2.30 -19.70
CA GLU A 124 1.29 -3.56 -20.36
C GLU A 124 2.08 -4.74 -19.77
N GLN A 125 1.37 -5.82 -19.41
CA GLN A 125 1.95 -7.08 -18.94
C GLN A 125 1.25 -8.25 -19.64
N ARG A 126 2.04 -9.18 -20.18
CA ARG A 126 1.52 -10.36 -20.88
C ARG A 126 1.74 -11.62 -20.04
N PHE A 127 0.66 -12.34 -19.79
CA PHE A 127 0.64 -13.58 -19.03
C PHE A 127 0.36 -14.74 -19.98
N ALA A 128 1.20 -15.78 -19.95
CA ALA A 128 0.97 -17.00 -20.73
C ALA A 128 -0.31 -17.72 -20.26
N GLY A 129 -0.92 -18.52 -21.14
CA GLY A 129 -2.08 -19.34 -20.78
C GLY A 129 -1.70 -20.44 -19.80
N LYS A 130 -2.61 -20.82 -18.89
CA LYS A 130 -2.45 -21.91 -17.91
C LYS A 130 -1.14 -21.83 -17.12
N THR A 131 -0.70 -20.61 -16.81
CA THR A 131 0.61 -20.36 -16.20
C THR A 131 0.46 -19.40 -15.04
N LYS A 132 1.22 -19.66 -13.97
CA LYS A 132 1.46 -18.73 -12.87
C LYS A 132 2.71 -17.92 -13.16
N THR A 133 2.59 -16.59 -13.13
CA THR A 133 3.72 -15.69 -13.37
C THR A 133 3.82 -14.70 -12.22
N SER A 134 5.02 -14.53 -11.67
CA SER A 134 5.31 -13.50 -10.69
C SER A 134 5.91 -12.26 -11.36
N PHE A 135 5.45 -11.08 -10.99
CA PHE A 135 6.04 -9.82 -11.43
C PHE A 135 6.00 -8.75 -10.33
N ALA A 136 6.96 -7.83 -10.39
CA ALA A 136 7.06 -6.76 -9.41
C ALA A 136 6.28 -5.53 -9.86
N VAL A 137 5.42 -5.02 -8.98
CA VAL A 137 4.74 -3.73 -9.09
C VAL A 137 5.38 -2.76 -8.12
N GLY A 138 6.00 -1.72 -8.64
CA GLY A 138 6.40 -0.58 -7.83
C GLY A 138 5.17 0.21 -7.41
N PHE A 139 5.10 0.61 -6.15
CA PHE A 139 4.18 1.64 -5.69
C PHE A 139 4.87 2.59 -4.71
N ARG A 140 4.45 3.85 -4.71
CA ARG A 140 4.96 4.87 -3.80
C ARG A 140 3.91 5.18 -2.76
N ILE A 141 4.30 5.01 -1.51
CA ILE A 141 3.60 5.53 -0.36
C ILE A 141 4.00 6.99 -0.21
N VAL A 142 3.02 7.88 -0.17
CA VAL A 142 3.19 9.29 0.19
C VAL A 142 2.12 9.60 1.22
N TYR A 143 2.55 9.80 2.45
CA TYR A 143 1.68 10.12 3.57
C TYR A 143 2.08 11.48 4.13
N ALA A 144 1.11 12.36 4.29
CA ALA A 144 1.29 13.64 4.95
C ALA A 144 0.73 13.52 6.37
N VAL A 145 1.56 13.80 7.37
CA VAL A 145 1.12 13.88 8.76
C VAL A 145 0.10 15.01 8.86
N ALA A 146 -1.06 14.69 9.42
CA ALA A 146 -2.16 15.64 9.53
C ALA A 146 -1.72 16.89 10.33
N THR A 147 -1.89 18.08 9.75
CA THR A 147 -1.51 19.36 10.37
C THR A 147 -2.64 20.10 11.07
N ASP A 148 -3.84 19.53 11.01
CA ASP A 148 -5.04 19.99 11.70
C ASP A 148 -5.08 19.51 13.18
N GLY A 149 -3.93 19.17 13.77
CA GLY A 149 -3.81 18.65 15.13
C GLY A 149 -2.35 18.38 15.53
N SER A 150 -2.14 17.79 16.70
CA SER A 150 -0.82 17.28 17.05
C SER A 150 -0.53 16.01 16.24
N ALA A 151 0.72 15.71 15.89
CA ALA A 151 1.01 14.43 15.21
C ALA A 151 0.66 13.21 16.10
N ALA A 152 0.52 13.41 17.42
CA ALA A 152 0.02 12.40 18.34
C ALA A 152 -1.46 12.06 18.10
N ASP A 153 -2.22 12.92 17.41
CA ASP A 153 -3.61 12.66 17.04
C ASP A 153 -3.76 11.94 15.69
N ASP A 154 -2.65 11.69 14.97
CA ASP A 154 -2.69 11.04 13.67
C ASP A 154 -2.68 9.51 13.80
N PRO A 155 -3.79 8.83 13.50
CA PRO A 155 -3.90 7.38 13.68
C PRO A 155 -2.97 6.59 12.74
N VAL A 156 -2.53 7.16 11.61
CA VAL A 156 -1.55 6.51 10.73
C VAL A 156 -0.17 6.51 11.37
N LEU A 157 0.25 7.67 11.88
CA LEU A 157 1.54 7.77 12.56
C LEU A 157 1.58 6.87 13.79
N LEU A 158 0.49 6.85 14.58
CA LEU A 158 0.39 5.96 15.73
C LEU A 158 0.43 4.48 15.35
N GLU A 159 -0.24 4.07 14.26
CA GLU A 159 -0.17 2.69 13.75
C GLU A 159 1.24 2.31 13.32
N ILE A 160 1.97 3.24 12.67
CA ILE A 160 3.36 3.03 12.28
C ILE A 160 4.25 2.88 13.52
N VAL A 161 4.19 3.83 14.46
CA VAL A 161 5.00 3.83 15.69
C VAL A 161 4.76 2.55 16.50
N ASP A 162 3.50 2.16 16.67
CA ASP A 162 3.11 0.94 17.37
C ASP A 162 3.58 -0.32 16.64
N ALA A 163 3.36 -0.43 15.33
CA ALA A 163 3.78 -1.59 14.57
C ALA A 163 5.31 -1.75 14.48
N CYS A 164 6.04 -0.64 14.59
CA CYS A 164 7.49 -0.63 14.69
C CYS A 164 8.01 -0.95 16.11
N GLY A 165 7.13 -1.16 17.10
CA GLY A 165 7.50 -1.50 18.47
C GLY A 165 8.14 -0.33 19.24
N LEU A 166 7.83 0.91 18.87
CA LEU A 166 8.33 2.10 19.56
C LEU A 166 7.37 2.62 20.63
N SER A 167 6.14 2.11 20.68
CA SER A 167 5.23 2.38 21.79
C SER A 167 5.67 1.55 23.00
N SER A 168 5.65 2.14 24.20
CA SER A 168 6.22 1.52 25.41
C SER A 168 5.69 0.10 25.63
N GLY A 169 6.60 -0.89 25.62
CA GLY A 169 6.29 -2.29 25.91
C GLY A 169 5.65 -3.10 24.78
N SER A 170 5.53 -2.56 23.57
CA SER A 170 5.00 -3.29 22.41
C SER A 170 6.11 -3.97 21.61
N SER A 171 5.92 -5.25 21.29
CA SER A 171 6.79 -5.95 20.32
C SER A 171 6.41 -5.54 18.89
N PRO A 172 7.37 -5.36 17.97
CA PRO A 172 7.07 -5.09 16.57
C PRO A 172 6.05 -6.07 16.00
N ARG A 173 5.07 -5.56 15.26
CA ARG A 173 3.99 -6.35 14.67
C ARG A 173 3.77 -6.00 13.20
N MET A 174 3.06 -6.88 12.51
CA MET A 174 2.68 -6.62 11.12
C MET A 174 1.57 -5.57 11.04
N MET A 175 1.75 -4.56 10.18
CA MET A 175 0.74 -3.58 9.80
C MET A 175 -0.17 -4.15 8.71
N ARG A 176 -1.45 -3.78 8.72
CA ARG A 176 -2.39 -4.13 7.64
C ARG A 176 -2.50 -2.99 6.64
N ILE A 177 -2.19 -3.30 5.37
CA ILE A 177 -2.39 -2.38 4.25
C ILE A 177 -3.47 -2.97 3.36
N ALA A 178 -4.61 -2.29 3.29
CA ALA A 178 -5.64 -2.59 2.31
C ALA A 178 -5.24 -2.00 0.95
N TYR A 179 -5.63 -2.67 -0.12
CA TYR A 179 -5.46 -2.13 -1.45
C TYR A 179 -6.69 -2.36 -2.33
N THR A 180 -6.79 -1.52 -3.35
CA THR A 180 -7.74 -1.67 -4.45
C THR A 180 -6.96 -1.55 -5.74
N ALA A 181 -7.12 -2.50 -6.66
CA ALA A 181 -6.42 -2.51 -7.94
C ALA A 181 -7.42 -2.60 -9.09
N ASP A 182 -7.44 -1.56 -9.93
CA ASP A 182 -8.23 -1.53 -11.16
C ASP A 182 -7.39 -2.08 -12.30
N VAL A 183 -7.79 -3.25 -12.81
CA VAL A 183 -7.09 -3.97 -13.87
C VAL A 183 -7.86 -3.85 -15.17
N ARG A 184 -7.19 -3.38 -16.22
CA ARG A 184 -7.74 -3.33 -17.58
C ARG A 184 -7.16 -4.46 -18.41
N ILE A 185 -8.03 -5.37 -18.86
CA ILE A 185 -7.65 -6.52 -19.66
C ILE A 185 -8.09 -6.27 -21.10
N GLY A 186 -7.14 -6.28 -22.04
CA GLY A 186 -7.40 -5.90 -23.43
C GLY A 186 -8.49 -6.74 -24.10
N VAL A 187 -8.50 -8.06 -23.85
CA VAL A 187 -9.52 -8.97 -24.41
C VAL A 187 -10.91 -8.70 -23.85
N LEU A 188 -11.04 -8.37 -22.56
CA LEU A 188 -12.32 -8.08 -21.92
C LEU A 188 -12.95 -6.78 -22.45
N LYS A 189 -12.12 -5.79 -22.78
CA LYS A 189 -12.56 -4.54 -23.40
C LYS A 189 -13.26 -4.77 -24.74
N ALA A 190 -12.82 -5.75 -25.53
CA ALA A 190 -13.45 -6.11 -26.80
C ALA A 190 -14.90 -6.65 -26.61
N PHE A 191 -15.20 -7.18 -25.43
CA PHE A 191 -16.53 -7.65 -25.03
C PHE A 191 -17.32 -6.61 -24.23
N GLY A 192 -16.87 -5.35 -24.18
CA GLY A 192 -17.54 -4.28 -23.44
C GLY A 192 -17.39 -4.35 -21.93
N VAL A 193 -16.53 -5.25 -21.41
CA VAL A 193 -16.23 -5.33 -19.98
C VAL A 193 -15.17 -4.29 -19.64
N GLY A 194 -15.46 -3.45 -18.64
CA GLY A 194 -14.59 -2.36 -18.18
C GLY A 194 -13.37 -2.84 -17.37
N ALA A 195 -12.84 -1.94 -16.54
CA ALA A 195 -11.83 -2.33 -15.57
C ALA A 195 -12.44 -3.27 -14.52
N VAL A 196 -11.68 -4.31 -14.15
CA VAL A 196 -12.03 -5.20 -13.04
C VAL A 196 -11.33 -4.71 -11.80
N THR A 197 -12.09 -4.42 -10.74
CA THR A 197 -11.55 -3.96 -9.46
C THR A 197 -11.29 -5.14 -8.54
N LEU A 198 -10.05 -5.27 -8.10
CA LEU A 198 -9.61 -6.25 -7.10
C LEU A 198 -9.45 -5.54 -5.77
N GLN A 199 -9.86 -6.18 -4.68
CA GLN A 199 -9.71 -5.64 -3.33
C GLN A 199 -9.22 -6.73 -2.39
N ASP A 200 -8.15 -6.42 -1.67
CA ASP A 200 -7.63 -7.30 -0.62
C ASP A 200 -6.79 -6.49 0.37
N SER A 201 -6.11 -7.15 1.30
CA SER A 201 -5.17 -6.56 2.22
C SER A 201 -3.98 -7.48 2.45
N PHE A 202 -2.80 -6.90 2.52
CA PHE A 202 -1.59 -7.61 2.90
C PHE A 202 -1.05 -7.08 4.22
N ARG A 203 -0.15 -7.87 4.82
CA ARG A 203 0.51 -7.56 6.08
C ARG A 203 1.98 -7.27 5.82
N VAL A 204 2.50 -6.17 6.36
CA VAL A 204 3.91 -5.81 6.23
C VAL A 204 4.56 -5.57 7.57
N SER A 205 5.81 -5.99 7.68
CA SER A 205 6.68 -5.56 8.77
C SER A 205 6.86 -4.05 8.72
N CYS A 206 7.19 -3.44 9.85
CA CYS A 206 7.61 -2.03 9.88
C CYS A 206 8.72 -1.79 8.84
N PRO A 207 8.49 -0.92 7.83
CA PRO A 207 9.46 -0.67 6.77
C PRO A 207 10.47 0.41 7.15
N PHE A 208 10.38 0.95 8.37
CA PHE A 208 11.19 2.05 8.86
C PHE A 208 12.20 1.54 9.89
N THR A 209 13.42 2.07 9.83
CA THR A 209 14.36 1.88 10.93
C THR A 209 14.00 2.80 12.10
N THR A 210 14.46 2.47 13.30
CA THR A 210 14.29 3.32 14.49
C THR A 210 14.80 4.74 14.25
N ALA A 211 15.94 4.89 13.56
CA ALA A 211 16.51 6.19 13.19
C ALA A 211 15.60 7.00 12.23
N GLN A 212 14.97 6.34 11.26
CA GLN A 212 14.05 7.00 10.33
C GLN A 212 12.78 7.47 11.05
N ILE A 213 12.27 6.70 12.01
CA ILE A 213 11.12 7.11 12.80
C ILE A 213 11.47 8.30 13.69
N SER A 214 12.64 8.29 14.35
CA SER A 214 13.12 9.46 15.09
C SER A 214 13.24 10.70 14.20
N GLN A 215 13.64 10.55 12.93
CA GLN A 215 13.64 11.64 11.95
C GLN A 215 12.22 12.18 11.64
N ILE A 216 11.25 11.30 11.49
CA ILE A 216 9.84 11.71 11.30
C ILE A 216 9.35 12.49 12.53
N LEU A 217 9.62 11.97 13.73
CA LEU A 217 9.15 12.58 14.98
C LEU A 217 9.85 13.90 15.31
N THR A 218 11.13 14.04 14.94
CA THR A 218 11.88 15.30 15.10
C THR A 218 11.39 16.36 14.14
N GLN A 219 11.25 16.03 12.85
CA GLN A 219 10.78 16.97 11.84
C GLN A 219 9.30 17.34 12.03
N GLY A 220 8.51 16.44 12.62
CA GLY A 220 7.10 16.68 12.97
C GLY A 220 6.88 17.64 14.13
N GLY A 221 7.95 18.17 14.74
CA GLY A 221 7.85 19.05 15.91
C GLY A 221 7.36 18.35 17.17
N THR A 222 7.29 17.01 17.15
CA THR A 222 6.63 16.20 18.17
C THR A 222 7.56 15.59 19.20
N LEU A 223 8.89 15.67 19.02
CA LEU A 223 9.82 15.02 19.94
C LEU A 223 9.68 15.57 21.37
N SER A 224 9.50 16.87 21.55
CA SER A 224 9.44 17.48 22.90
C SER A 224 8.18 17.08 23.68
N SER A 225 7.03 16.93 23.01
CA SER A 225 5.79 16.48 23.66
C SER A 225 5.72 14.97 23.82
N LEU A 226 6.24 14.22 22.84
CA LEU A 226 6.27 12.76 22.87
C LEU A 226 7.32 12.22 23.85
N LEU A 227 8.54 12.76 23.88
CA LEU A 227 9.58 12.37 24.85
C LEU A 227 9.18 12.65 26.29
N ASN A 228 8.39 13.69 26.55
CA ASN A 228 7.86 13.94 27.89
C ASN A 228 6.78 12.92 28.29
N SER A 229 6.10 12.30 27.33
CA SER A 229 5.06 11.27 27.55
C SER A 229 5.57 9.82 27.52
N LEU A 230 6.60 9.57 26.71
CA LEU A 230 7.39 8.35 26.69
C LEU A 230 8.51 8.56 27.69
N HIS A 231 8.29 8.24 28.97
CA HIS A 231 9.36 8.00 29.94
C HIS A 231 10.23 6.84 29.43
N LEU A 232 11.05 7.11 28.41
CA LEU A 232 12.16 6.29 28.01
C LEU A 232 13.24 6.60 29.04
N ASP A 233 13.22 5.85 30.14
CA ASP A 233 14.39 5.70 30.99
C ASP A 233 15.51 5.13 30.09
N MET A 234 16.34 6.03 29.54
CA MET A 234 17.62 5.70 28.92
C MET A 234 18.68 5.52 30.00
#